data_AF-A0A3M1M0U5-F1
#
_entry.id   AF-A0A3M1M0U5-F1
#
_cell.length_a   1.000
_cell.length_b   1.000
_cell.length_c   1.000
_cell.angle_alpha   90.00
_cell.angle_beta   90.00
_cell.angle_gamma   90.00
#
_symmetry.space_group_name_H-M   'P 1'
#
loop_
_entity.id
_entity.type
_entity.pdbx_description
1 polymer ?
#
loop_
_entity_poly.entity_id
_entity_poly.type
_entity_poly.pdbx_seq_one_letter_code
_entity_poly.pdbx_strand_id
1 'polypeptide(L)'
;MDDDTYEAIQGQVRPDRSLFQASEEERNAKLKELNQKAQDILDEVLDPTQLKRLKGLYVQRSGLRAVTNELIAQEIGLSEEGRKKVAESLQAAAQEAFGKMREMFQNRGEGGFDREAMEKAREEMQAALDKAIKEHLTSDQLAKLEALKGPKFEFPEPQFGRGGPGAGGRPGG
;
A
#
# COMPACT_ATOMS: atom_id res chain seq x y z
N MET A 1 -17.94 7.82 15.47
CA MET A 1 -16.79 6.96 15.84
C MET A 1 -16.26 7.55 17.10
N ASP A 2 -16.44 6.85 18.21
CA ASP A 2 -15.93 7.28 19.51
C ASP A 2 -14.43 6.98 19.57
N ASP A 3 -13.64 7.79 20.27
CA ASP A 3 -12.18 7.62 20.34
C ASP A 3 -11.77 6.21 20.84
N ASP A 4 -12.59 5.62 21.70
CA ASP A 4 -12.41 4.25 22.20
C ASP A 4 -12.50 3.18 21.09
N THR A 5 -13.34 3.38 20.07
CA THR A 5 -13.42 2.46 18.92
C THR A 5 -12.22 2.62 18.00
N TYR A 6 -11.70 3.85 17.86
CA TYR A 6 -10.51 4.12 17.05
C TYR A 6 -9.24 3.50 17.65
N GLU A 7 -9.04 3.62 18.97
CA GLU A 7 -7.91 3.01 19.66
C GLU A 7 -7.98 1.48 19.68
N ALA A 8 -9.17 0.90 19.85
CA ALA A 8 -9.38 -0.54 19.77
C ALA A 8 -9.00 -1.12 18.40
N ILE A 9 -9.39 -0.45 17.32
CA ILE A 9 -9.04 -0.85 15.94
C ILE A 9 -7.53 -0.69 15.70
N GLN A 10 -6.93 0.42 16.17
CA GLN A 10 -5.49 0.67 16.06
C GLN A 10 -4.65 -0.38 16.82
N GLY A 11 -5.08 -0.82 17.99
CA GLY A 11 -4.41 -1.85 18.78
C GLY A 11 -4.44 -3.23 18.12
N GLN A 12 -5.51 -3.55 17.40
CA GLN A 12 -5.70 -4.85 16.76
C GLN A 12 -5.01 -4.99 15.39
N VAL A 13 -4.77 -3.87 14.69
CA VAL A 13 -4.28 -3.86 13.28
C VAL A 13 -2.78 -3.54 13.17
N ARG A 14 -2.10 -3.14 14.26
CA ARG A 14 -0.66 -2.84 14.22
C ARG A 14 0.16 -4.11 14.00
N PRO A 15 1.00 -4.18 12.95
CA PRO A 15 1.91 -5.29 12.78
C PRO A 15 2.92 -5.29 13.94
N ASP A 16 2.83 -6.33 14.77
CA ASP A 16 3.80 -6.64 15.81
C ASP A 16 5.22 -6.61 15.23
N ARG A 17 6.19 -5.99 15.93
CA ARG A 17 7.60 -5.97 15.50
C ARG A 17 8.14 -7.39 15.26
N SER A 18 7.53 -8.40 15.87
CA SER A 18 7.82 -9.81 15.62
C SER A 18 7.64 -10.24 14.16
N LEU A 19 6.76 -9.59 13.37
CA LEU A 19 6.49 -9.93 11.97
C LEU A 19 7.69 -9.73 11.04
N PHE A 20 8.58 -8.80 11.40
CA PHE A 20 9.82 -8.55 10.66
C PHE A 20 10.88 -9.61 10.92
N GLN A 21 10.77 -10.38 12.01
CA GLN A 21 11.68 -11.44 12.41
C GLN A 21 11.08 -12.85 12.20
N ALA A 22 9.77 -12.93 12.00
CA ALA A 22 9.05 -14.17 11.77
C ALA A 22 9.42 -14.82 10.43
N SER A 23 9.33 -16.16 10.40
CA SER A 23 9.45 -16.95 9.18
C SER A 23 8.37 -16.55 8.14
N GLU A 24 8.59 -16.88 6.87
CA GLU A 24 7.62 -16.53 5.81
C GLU A 24 6.24 -17.15 6.05
N GLU A 25 6.18 -18.39 6.56
CA GLU A 25 4.91 -19.05 6.90
C GLU A 25 4.17 -18.34 8.04
N GLU A 26 4.88 -18.02 9.13
CA GLU A 26 4.28 -17.30 10.26
C GLU A 26 3.81 -15.90 9.87
N ARG A 27 4.58 -15.22 9.01
CA ARG A 27 4.21 -13.91 8.47
C ARG A 27 2.95 -14.02 7.62
N ASN A 28 2.86 -15.00 6.74
CA ASN A 28 1.68 -15.23 5.90
C ASN A 28 0.45 -15.57 6.74
N ALA A 29 0.59 -16.43 7.76
CA ALA A 29 -0.50 -16.78 8.66
C ALA A 29 -1.02 -15.55 9.43
N LYS A 30 -0.12 -14.75 9.99
CA LYS A 30 -0.48 -13.57 10.78
C LYS A 30 -1.04 -12.44 9.89
N LEU A 31 -0.57 -12.29 8.65
CA LEU A 31 -1.18 -11.38 7.68
C LEU A 31 -2.61 -11.81 7.30
N LYS A 32 -2.84 -13.12 7.13
CA LYS A 32 -4.18 -13.65 6.87
C LYS A 32 -5.13 -13.40 8.04
N GLU A 33 -4.66 -13.62 9.27
CA GLU A 33 -5.43 -13.33 10.49
C GLU A 33 -5.78 -11.83 10.60
N LEU A 34 -4.81 -10.94 10.35
CA LEU A 34 -5.04 -9.50 10.37
C LEU A 34 -6.04 -9.06 9.29
N ASN A 35 -5.97 -9.63 8.08
CA ASN A 35 -6.93 -9.34 7.02
C ASN A 35 -8.34 -9.80 7.37
N GLN A 36 -8.48 -10.98 8.01
CA GLN A 36 -9.79 -11.47 8.48
C GLN A 36 -10.36 -10.57 9.56
N LYS A 37 -9.57 -10.23 10.59
CA LYS A 37 -10.01 -9.30 11.64
C LYS A 37 -10.41 -7.94 11.08
N ALA A 38 -9.63 -7.42 10.12
CA ALA A 38 -9.98 -6.18 9.44
C ALA A 38 -11.32 -6.31 8.70
N GLN A 39 -11.57 -7.43 8.02
CA GLN A 39 -12.84 -7.66 7.33
C GLN A 39 -14.02 -7.74 8.30
N ASP A 40 -13.88 -8.47 9.41
CA ASP A 40 -14.94 -8.60 10.42
C ASP A 40 -15.33 -7.24 11.00
N ILE A 41 -14.33 -6.40 11.32
CA ILE A 41 -14.57 -5.03 11.82
C ILE A 41 -15.24 -4.17 10.74
N LEU A 42 -14.82 -4.31 9.49
CA LEU A 42 -15.42 -3.55 8.38
C LEU A 42 -16.89 -3.94 8.17
N ASP A 43 -17.22 -5.22 8.26
CA ASP A 43 -18.59 -5.71 8.11
C ASP A 43 -19.48 -5.38 9.32
N GLU A 44 -18.90 -5.27 10.53
CA GLU A 44 -19.62 -4.84 11.74
C GLU A 44 -19.92 -3.33 11.72
N VAL A 45 -18.97 -2.50 11.28
CA VAL A 45 -19.04 -1.04 11.41
C VAL A 45 -19.62 -0.36 10.17
N LEU A 46 -19.37 -0.90 8.97
CA LEU A 46 -19.74 -0.26 7.71
C LEU A 46 -20.94 -0.97 7.07
N ASP A 47 -21.89 -0.18 6.59
CA ASP A 47 -22.91 -0.71 5.70
C ASP A 47 -22.32 -1.08 4.31
N PRO A 48 -23.02 -1.90 3.50
CA PRO A 48 -22.49 -2.35 2.21
C PRO A 48 -22.13 -1.22 1.24
N THR A 49 -22.82 -0.07 1.32
CA THR A 49 -22.55 1.11 0.49
C THR A 49 -21.27 1.80 0.93
N GLN A 50 -21.07 1.93 2.24
CA GLN A 50 -19.84 2.48 2.83
C GLN A 50 -18.63 1.59 2.54
N LEU A 51 -18.77 0.26 2.66
CA LEU A 51 -17.71 -0.68 2.32
C LEU A 51 -17.33 -0.58 0.83
N LYS A 52 -18.32 -0.51 -0.06
CA LYS A 52 -18.08 -0.33 -1.50
C LYS A 52 -17.36 0.99 -1.78
N ARG A 53 -17.74 2.08 -1.10
CA ARG A 53 -17.06 3.37 -1.24
C ARG A 53 -15.63 3.32 -0.72
N LEU A 54 -15.39 2.67 0.42
CA LEU A 54 -14.06 2.48 0.98
C LEU A 54 -13.15 1.72 0.02
N LYS A 55 -13.63 0.58 -0.53
CA LYS A 55 -12.92 -0.18 -1.58
C LYS A 55 -12.56 0.72 -2.76
N GLY A 56 -13.50 1.54 -3.25
CA GLY A 56 -13.25 2.46 -4.36
C GLY A 56 -12.21 3.54 -4.04
N LEU A 57 -12.27 4.15 -2.86
CA LEU A 57 -11.25 5.10 -2.40
C LEU A 57 -9.87 4.44 -2.28
N TYR A 58 -9.82 3.21 -1.78
CA TYR A 58 -8.58 2.44 -1.69
C TYR A 58 -7.98 2.16 -3.07
N VAL A 59 -8.80 1.81 -4.06
CA VAL A 59 -8.36 1.62 -5.46
C VAL A 59 -7.91 2.96 -6.08
N GLN A 60 -8.61 4.07 -5.83
CA GLN A 60 -8.19 5.39 -6.33
C GLN A 60 -6.83 5.80 -5.78
N ARG A 61 -6.58 5.56 -4.49
CA ARG A 61 -5.31 5.90 -3.84
C ARG A 61 -4.17 4.96 -4.23
N SER A 62 -4.47 3.67 -4.35
CA SER A 62 -3.43 2.63 -4.52
C SER A 62 -3.19 2.24 -5.98
N GLY A 63 -4.08 2.64 -6.90
CA GLY A 63 -4.01 2.27 -8.30
C GLY A 63 -4.05 0.75 -8.50
N LEU A 64 -3.20 0.24 -9.40
CA LEU A 64 -3.12 -1.19 -9.71
C LEU A 64 -2.64 -2.03 -8.53
N ARG A 65 -1.86 -1.46 -7.62
CA ARG A 65 -1.39 -2.17 -6.42
C ARG A 65 -2.54 -2.56 -5.49
N ALA A 66 -3.73 -1.99 -5.67
CA ALA A 66 -4.90 -2.37 -4.90
C ALA A 66 -5.22 -3.87 -5.01
N VAL A 67 -4.88 -4.54 -6.11
CA VAL A 67 -5.12 -5.99 -6.31
C VAL A 67 -4.34 -6.89 -5.36
N THR A 68 -3.33 -6.34 -4.66
CA THR A 68 -2.60 -7.08 -3.62
C THR A 68 -3.40 -7.21 -2.33
N ASN A 69 -4.42 -6.36 -2.13
CA ASN A 69 -5.34 -6.47 -1.02
C ASN A 69 -6.37 -7.57 -1.32
N GLU A 70 -6.61 -8.43 -0.34
CA GLU A 70 -7.51 -9.59 -0.48
C GLU A 70 -8.93 -9.20 -0.86
N LEU A 71 -9.48 -8.14 -0.26
CA LEU A 71 -10.86 -7.72 -0.50
C LEU A 71 -11.07 -7.22 -1.93
N ILE A 72 -10.08 -6.51 -2.47
CA ILE A 72 -10.10 -6.04 -3.86
C ILE A 72 -9.87 -7.20 -4.81
N ALA A 73 -8.92 -8.08 -4.51
CA ALA A 73 -8.63 -9.26 -5.31
C ALA A 73 -9.87 -10.17 -5.46
N GLN A 74 -10.59 -10.42 -4.37
CA GLN A 74 -11.84 -11.17 -4.39
C GLN A 74 -12.91 -10.47 -5.22
N GLU A 75 -13.07 -9.15 -5.08
CA GLU A 75 -14.05 -8.35 -5.83
C GLU A 75 -13.83 -8.41 -7.35
N ILE A 76 -12.57 -8.39 -7.80
CA ILE A 76 -12.25 -8.50 -9.23
C ILE A 76 -12.17 -9.97 -9.71
N GLY A 77 -12.19 -10.93 -8.80
CA GLY A 77 -12.09 -12.36 -9.09
C GLY A 77 -10.66 -12.83 -9.40
N LEU A 78 -9.66 -12.26 -8.74
CA LEU A 78 -8.27 -12.73 -8.82
C LEU A 78 -8.09 -13.93 -7.87
N SER A 79 -7.69 -15.08 -8.44
CA SER A 79 -7.49 -16.32 -7.67
C SER A 79 -6.31 -16.20 -6.69
N GLU A 80 -6.24 -17.09 -5.71
CA GLU A 80 -5.07 -17.16 -4.81
C GLU A 80 -3.75 -17.36 -5.57
N GLU A 81 -3.76 -18.21 -6.59
CA GLU A 81 -2.60 -18.41 -7.46
C GLU A 81 -2.22 -17.14 -8.23
N GLY A 82 -3.21 -16.42 -8.76
CA GLY A 82 -2.98 -15.13 -9.42
C GLY A 82 -2.41 -14.10 -8.46
N ARG A 83 -2.92 -14.04 -7.23
CA ARG A 83 -2.38 -13.18 -6.16
C ARG A 83 -0.93 -13.53 -5.83
N LYS A 84 -0.59 -14.81 -5.71
CA LYS A 84 0.79 -15.26 -5.45
C LYS A 84 1.73 -14.81 -6.57
N LYS A 85 1.35 -15.02 -7.84
CA LYS A 85 2.15 -14.58 -9.00
C LYS A 85 2.35 -13.06 -9.05
N VAL A 86 1.31 -12.30 -8.74
CA VAL A 86 1.40 -10.84 -8.60
C VAL A 86 2.37 -10.47 -7.48
N ALA A 87 2.27 -11.11 -6.31
CA ALA A 87 3.15 -10.84 -5.17
C ALA A 87 4.62 -11.16 -5.49
N GLU A 88 4.90 -12.30 -6.12
CA GLU A 88 6.23 -12.70 -6.57
C GLU A 88 6.80 -11.72 -7.59
N SER A 89 5.99 -11.30 -8.56
CA SER A 89 6.41 -10.36 -9.60
C SER A 89 6.68 -8.96 -9.02
N LEU A 90 5.87 -8.54 -8.05
CA LEU A 90 6.09 -7.32 -7.30
C LEU A 90 7.35 -7.38 -6.45
N GLN A 91 7.64 -8.52 -5.82
CA GLN A 91 8.85 -8.72 -5.03
C GLN A 91 10.10 -8.63 -5.92
N ALA A 92 10.08 -9.28 -7.08
CA ALA A 92 11.17 -9.20 -8.05
C ALA A 92 11.39 -7.75 -8.54
N ALA A 93 10.33 -7.07 -8.95
CA ALA A 93 10.40 -5.67 -9.40
C ALA A 93 10.87 -4.72 -8.27
N ALA A 94 10.44 -4.97 -7.03
CA ALA A 94 10.90 -4.20 -5.87
C ALA A 94 12.38 -4.43 -5.57
N GLN A 95 12.88 -5.67 -5.65
CA GLN A 95 14.30 -5.97 -5.45
C GLN A 95 15.18 -5.25 -6.46
N GLU A 96 14.78 -5.23 -7.74
CA GLU A 96 15.50 -4.50 -8.78
C GLU A 96 15.50 -2.99 -8.51
N ALA A 97 14.34 -2.43 -8.11
CA ALA A 97 14.22 -1.02 -7.77
C ALA A 97 15.07 -0.64 -6.53
N PHE A 98 15.10 -1.50 -5.51
CA PHE A 98 15.96 -1.31 -4.34
C PHE A 98 17.45 -1.36 -4.70
N GLY A 99 17.85 -2.23 -5.63
CA GLY A 99 19.20 -2.27 -6.17
C GLY A 99 19.60 -0.93 -6.80
N LYS A 100 18.77 -0.42 -7.72
CA LYS A 100 18.99 0.88 -8.39
C LYS A 100 19.03 2.04 -7.40
N MET A 101 18.14 2.03 -6.41
CA MET A 101 18.11 3.06 -5.37
C MET A 101 19.38 2.99 -4.50
N ARG A 102 19.84 1.79 -4.13
CA ARG A 102 21.09 1.60 -3.40
C ARG A 102 22.30 2.11 -4.20
N GLU A 103 22.37 1.82 -5.49
CA GLU A 103 23.44 2.33 -6.37
C GLU A 103 23.40 3.85 -6.48
N MET A 104 22.23 4.46 -6.63
CA MET A 104 22.06 5.92 -6.64
C MET A 104 22.50 6.56 -5.31
N PHE A 105 22.29 5.89 -4.18
CA PHE A 105 22.76 6.33 -2.87
C PHE A 105 24.28 6.11 -2.67
N GLN A 106 24.86 5.08 -3.29
CA GLN A 106 26.29 4.75 -3.18
C GLN A 106 27.18 5.56 -4.13
N ASN A 107 26.70 5.89 -5.33
CA ASN A 107 27.39 6.77 -6.29
C ASN A 107 27.35 8.25 -5.88
N ARG A 108 26.90 8.54 -4.66
CA ARG A 108 26.67 9.88 -4.16
C ARG A 108 27.89 10.34 -3.37
N GLY A 109 28.68 11.21 -3.99
CA GLY A 109 29.68 12.02 -3.29
C GLY A 109 29.03 13.06 -2.36
N GLU A 110 29.79 14.04 -1.87
CA GLU A 110 29.36 15.01 -0.83
C GLU A 110 28.15 15.92 -1.18
N GLY A 111 27.60 15.87 -2.41
CA GLY A 111 26.58 16.80 -2.90
C GLY A 111 25.15 16.24 -2.98
N GLY A 112 24.48 15.98 -1.87
CA GLY A 112 22.99 15.99 -1.75
C GLY A 112 22.12 15.07 -2.64
N PHE A 113 20.81 14.94 -2.33
CA PHE A 113 19.86 14.26 -3.23
C PHE A 113 19.38 15.26 -4.28
N ASP A 114 19.63 14.97 -5.56
CA ASP A 114 18.90 15.62 -6.64
C ASP A 114 17.43 15.19 -6.57
N ARG A 115 16.54 16.16 -6.31
CA ARG A 115 15.10 15.90 -6.18
C ARG A 115 14.51 15.41 -7.50
N GLU A 116 14.97 15.93 -8.63
CA GLU A 116 14.47 15.55 -9.95
C GLU A 116 14.86 14.10 -10.27
N ALA A 117 16.10 13.71 -9.96
CA ALA A 117 16.55 12.33 -10.10
C ALA A 117 15.75 11.35 -9.20
N MET A 118 15.40 11.78 -7.99
CA MET A 118 14.60 10.98 -7.04
C MET A 118 13.14 10.85 -7.48
N GLU A 119 12.54 11.92 -8.01
CA GLU A 119 11.19 11.89 -8.59
C GLU A 119 11.14 10.94 -9.78
N LYS A 120 12.09 11.07 -10.71
CA LYS A 120 12.18 10.18 -11.87
C LYS A 120 12.38 8.71 -11.48
N ALA A 121 13.27 8.43 -10.53
CA ALA A 121 13.47 7.07 -10.02
C ALA A 121 12.19 6.49 -9.39
N ARG A 122 11.41 7.33 -8.70
CA ARG A 122 10.13 6.91 -8.13
C ARG A 122 9.09 6.62 -9.21
N GLU A 123 8.99 7.44 -10.24
CA GLU A 123 8.09 7.22 -11.37
C GLU A 123 8.44 5.94 -12.13
N GLU A 124 9.72 5.72 -12.42
CA GLU A 124 10.22 4.50 -13.07
C GLU A 124 9.91 3.26 -12.24
N MET A 125 10.14 3.32 -10.92
CA MET A 125 9.77 2.24 -10.01
C MET A 125 8.27 1.97 -10.05
N GLN A 126 7.44 3.03 -9.99
CA GLN A 126 5.99 2.87 -10.02
C GLN A 126 5.50 2.25 -11.34
N ALA A 127 6.06 2.68 -12.48
CA ALA A 127 5.75 2.10 -13.78
C ALA A 127 6.16 0.62 -13.89
N ALA A 128 7.33 0.24 -13.35
CA ALA A 128 7.78 -1.14 -13.33
C ALA A 128 6.85 -2.05 -12.52
N LEU A 129 6.41 -1.58 -11.35
CA LEU A 129 5.48 -2.29 -10.48
C LEU A 129 4.10 -2.43 -11.12
N ASP A 130 3.60 -1.35 -11.74
CA ASP A 130 2.31 -1.37 -12.45
C ASP A 130 2.34 -2.33 -13.63
N LYS A 131 3.46 -2.40 -14.36
CA LYS A 131 3.66 -3.36 -15.44
C LYS A 131 3.65 -4.80 -14.91
N ALA A 132 4.40 -5.08 -13.85
CA ALA A 132 4.45 -6.40 -13.22
C ALA A 132 3.07 -6.88 -12.77
N ILE A 133 2.20 -5.97 -12.31
CA ILE A 133 0.82 -6.30 -11.94
C ILE A 133 -0.05 -6.57 -13.17
N LYS A 134 0.00 -5.70 -14.19
CA LYS A 134 -0.83 -5.80 -15.40
C LYS A 134 -0.61 -7.11 -16.17
N GLU A 135 0.60 -7.65 -16.17
CA GLU A 135 0.93 -8.91 -16.86
C GLU A 135 0.18 -10.13 -16.31
N HIS A 136 -0.30 -10.06 -15.06
CA HIS A 136 -1.06 -11.15 -14.41
C HIS A 136 -2.56 -10.89 -14.30
N LEU A 137 -3.04 -9.77 -14.84
CA LEU A 137 -4.45 -9.39 -14.83
C LEU A 137 -5.06 -9.57 -16.23
N THR A 138 -6.27 -10.12 -16.29
CA THR A 138 -7.04 -10.14 -17.53
C THR A 138 -7.65 -8.76 -17.81
N SER A 139 -8.06 -8.53 -19.06
CA SER A 139 -8.83 -7.33 -19.45
C SER A 139 -10.07 -7.13 -18.57
N ASP A 140 -10.75 -8.22 -18.24
CA ASP A 140 -11.97 -8.19 -17.44
C ASP A 140 -11.69 -7.81 -15.98
N GLN A 141 -10.59 -8.31 -15.41
CA GLN A 141 -10.15 -7.94 -14.05
C GLN A 141 -9.73 -6.46 -13.98
N LEU A 142 -9.04 -5.96 -15.00
CA LEU A 142 -8.71 -4.54 -15.12
C LEU A 142 -9.97 -3.67 -15.23
N ALA A 143 -10.94 -4.08 -16.06
CA ALA A 143 -12.21 -3.37 -16.20
C ALA A 143 -13.00 -3.31 -14.88
N LYS A 144 -13.04 -4.42 -14.12
CA LYS A 144 -13.65 -4.46 -12.78
C LYS A 144 -12.92 -3.54 -11.80
N LEU A 145 -11.59 -3.51 -11.82
CA LEU A 145 -10.80 -2.62 -10.97
C LEU A 145 -11.09 -1.14 -11.27
N GLU A 146 -11.18 -0.78 -12.55
CA GLU A 146 -11.54 0.59 -12.95
C GLU A 146 -12.98 0.95 -12.53
N ALA A 147 -13.93 0.03 -12.69
CA ALA A 147 -15.31 0.23 -12.25
C ALA A 147 -15.42 0.42 -10.72
N LEU A 148 -14.57 -0.24 -9.94
CA LEU A 148 -14.55 -0.11 -8.48
C LEU A 148 -14.11 1.26 -8.00
N LYS A 149 -13.30 2.01 -8.75
CA LYS A 149 -12.85 3.36 -8.35
C LYS A 149 -14.04 4.26 -8.04
N GLY A 150 -15.09 4.22 -8.86
CA GLY A 150 -16.24 5.11 -8.73
C GLY A 150 -15.87 6.59 -8.91
N PRO A 151 -16.63 7.53 -8.31
CA PRO A 151 -16.44 8.97 -8.51
C PRO A 151 -15.12 9.45 -7.93
N LYS A 152 -14.37 10.25 -8.72
CA LYS A 152 -13.08 10.85 -8.34
C LYS A 152 -13.20 11.53 -6.98
N PHE A 153 -12.27 11.22 -6.09
CA PHE A 153 -12.11 11.87 -4.80
C PHE A 153 -10.75 12.54 -4.75
N GLU A 154 -10.72 13.80 -4.31
CA GLU A 154 -9.47 14.51 -4.11
C GLU A 154 -9.01 14.28 -2.69
N PHE A 155 -7.96 13.46 -2.55
CA PHE A 155 -7.38 13.19 -1.25
C PHE A 155 -6.68 14.45 -0.74
N PRO A 156 -6.87 14.81 0.54
CA PRO A 156 -6.09 15.89 1.14
C PRO A 156 -4.60 15.52 1.05
N GLU A 157 -3.75 16.53 0.90
CA GLU A 157 -2.31 16.32 0.90
C GLU A 157 -1.89 15.52 2.14
N PRO A 158 -1.00 14.52 2.00
CA PRO A 158 -0.49 13.78 3.14
C PRO A 158 0.12 14.76 4.14
N GLN A 159 -0.49 14.90 5.31
CA GLN A 159 0.02 15.77 6.39
C GLN A 159 1.35 15.27 6.98
N PHE A 160 1.82 14.09 6.56
CA PHE A 160 3.13 13.56 6.90
C PHE A 160 4.22 14.19 6.02
N GLY A 161 4.89 15.20 6.56
CA GLY A 161 6.13 15.74 5.96
C GLY A 161 6.31 17.26 6.01
N ARG A 162 5.34 18.03 6.50
CA ARG A 162 5.51 19.47 6.76
C ARG A 162 5.41 19.70 8.25
N GLY A 163 6.50 20.17 8.86
CA GLY A 163 6.62 20.36 10.30
C GLY A 163 5.34 20.88 10.93
N GLY A 164 4.80 20.12 11.89
CA GLY A 164 3.74 20.61 12.75
C GLY A 164 4.20 21.90 13.43
N PRO A 165 3.31 22.88 13.67
CA PRO A 165 3.65 24.10 14.39
C PRO A 165 4.10 23.71 15.82
N GLY A 166 5.42 23.60 16.05
CA GLY A 166 5.97 23.22 17.36
C GLY A 166 7.31 22.48 17.36
N ALA A 167 7.76 21.90 16.25
CA ALA A 167 9.04 21.18 16.21
C ALA A 167 10.15 22.04 15.56
N GLY A 168 10.74 22.94 16.35
CA GLY A 168 11.88 23.76 15.90
C GLY A 168 12.43 24.77 16.92
N GLY A 169 11.82 24.88 18.11
CA GLY A 169 12.37 25.68 19.20
C GLY A 169 13.47 24.93 19.96
N ARG A 170 14.72 25.06 19.51
CA ARG A 170 15.91 24.95 20.37
C ARG A 170 16.96 25.96 19.89
N PRO A 171 17.08 27.14 20.54
CA PRO A 171 18.25 27.98 20.39
C PRO A 171 19.39 27.38 21.22
N GLY A 172 20.50 27.08 20.58
CA GLY A 172 21.77 26.75 21.23
C GLY A 172 22.88 27.44 20.45
N GLY A 173 23.41 28.54 21.01
CA GLY A 173 24.42 29.41 20.42
C GLY A 173 24.20 30.85 20.84
#